data_AF-W1P606-F1
#
_entry.id   AF-W1P606-F1
#
_cell.length_a   1.000
_cell.length_b   1.000
_cell.length_c   1.000
_cell.angle_alpha   90.00
_cell.angle_beta   90.00
_cell.angle_gamma   90.00
#
_symmetry.space_group_name_H-M   'P 1'
#
loop_
_entity.id
_entity.type
_entity.pdbx_description
1 polymer ?
#
loop_
_entity_poly.entity_id
_entity_poly.type
_entity_poly.pdbx_seq_one_letter_code
_entity_poly.pdbx_strand_id
1 'polypeptide(L)'
;MLAWSAIDFEDELRAANELNSTLDAIRWGTDYLMKAHPKDNLLYGQVGDGDSDHACWERQEDMTTPRTAYFIDVDHRGSDLAGKTAAALAAATIAFNYTDHIYARKLVNHAWRVSNFS
;
A
#
# COMPACT_ATOMS: atom_id res chain seq x y z
N MET A 1 -4.61 -1.30 -8.44
CA MET A 1 -5.61 -2.02 -9.26
C MET A 1 -6.87 -2.35 -8.49
N LEU A 2 -6.82 -2.98 -7.30
CA LEU A 2 -8.05 -3.28 -6.51
C LEU A 2 -8.93 -2.04 -6.23
N ALA A 3 -8.33 -0.92 -5.80
CA ALA A 3 -9.08 0.31 -5.55
C ALA A 3 -9.81 0.83 -6.82
N TRP A 4 -9.21 0.70 -7.99
CA TRP A 4 -9.87 1.04 -9.24
C TRP A 4 -11.06 0.10 -9.50
N SER A 5 -10.88 -1.22 -9.33
CA SER A 5 -12.00 -2.17 -9.45
C SER A 5 -13.15 -1.86 -8.49
N ALA A 6 -12.85 -1.43 -7.26
CA ALA A 6 -13.86 -1.05 -6.28
C ALA A 6 -14.66 0.21 -6.67
N ILE A 7 -14.05 1.09 -7.47
CA ILE A 7 -14.68 2.33 -7.97
C ILE A 7 -15.52 2.03 -9.22
N ASP A 8 -14.96 1.32 -10.19
CA ASP A 8 -15.60 1.13 -11.50
C ASP A 8 -16.69 0.06 -11.47
N PHE A 9 -16.58 -0.93 -10.59
CA PHE A 9 -17.47 -2.09 -10.51
C PHE A 9 -18.13 -2.20 -9.13
N GLU A 10 -18.44 -1.07 -8.50
CA GLU A 10 -19.02 -1.03 -7.16
C GLU A 10 -20.35 -1.81 -7.11
N ASP A 11 -21.22 -1.62 -8.11
CA ASP A 11 -22.54 -2.26 -8.16
C ASP A 11 -22.43 -3.77 -8.31
N GLU A 12 -21.51 -4.26 -9.15
CA GLU A 12 -21.25 -5.69 -9.32
C GLU A 12 -20.68 -6.32 -8.05
N LEU A 13 -19.74 -5.64 -7.40
CA LEU A 13 -19.17 -6.10 -6.12
C LEU A 13 -20.22 -6.11 -5.01
N ARG A 14 -21.14 -5.14 -4.99
CA ARG A 14 -22.29 -5.13 -4.07
C ARG A 14 -23.24 -6.27 -4.36
N ALA A 15 -23.59 -6.50 -5.63
CA ALA A 15 -24.47 -7.59 -6.06
C ALA A 15 -23.87 -8.97 -5.73
N ALA A 16 -22.54 -9.10 -5.79
CA ALA A 16 -21.80 -10.30 -5.40
C ALA A 16 -21.56 -10.43 -3.89
N ASN A 17 -21.94 -9.43 -3.08
CA ASN A 17 -21.65 -9.34 -1.65
C ASN A 17 -20.14 -9.35 -1.30
N GLU A 18 -19.31 -8.84 -2.21
CA GLU A 18 -17.85 -8.81 -2.08
C GLU A 18 -17.27 -7.39 -1.92
N LEU A 19 -18.10 -6.35 -1.96
CA LEU A 19 -17.60 -4.98 -1.80
C LEU A 19 -16.88 -4.77 -0.47
N ASN A 20 -17.43 -5.28 0.64
CA ASN A 20 -16.81 -5.11 1.96
C ASN A 20 -15.46 -5.86 2.04
N SER A 21 -15.41 -7.12 1.58
CA SER A 21 -14.16 -7.89 1.48
C SER A 21 -13.10 -7.15 0.66
N THR A 22 -13.53 -6.56 -0.46
CA THR A 22 -12.66 -5.79 -1.36
C THR A 22 -12.12 -4.54 -0.66
N LEU A 23 -12.97 -3.79 0.03
CA LEU A 23 -12.55 -2.64 0.82
C LEU A 23 -11.61 -3.05 1.96
N ASP A 24 -11.87 -4.15 2.67
CA ASP A 24 -10.98 -4.65 3.73
C ASP A 24 -9.59 -5.02 3.19
N ALA A 25 -9.53 -5.66 2.01
CA ALA A 25 -8.26 -5.96 1.34
C ALA A 25 -7.51 -4.68 0.93
N ILE A 26 -8.21 -3.67 0.40
CA ILE A 26 -7.60 -2.38 0.08
C ILE A 26 -7.07 -1.72 1.36
N ARG A 27 -7.85 -1.69 2.44
CA ARG A 27 -7.46 -1.11 3.74
C ARG A 27 -6.20 -1.79 4.29
N TRP A 28 -6.13 -3.12 4.24
CA TRP A 28 -4.96 -3.87 4.68
C TRP A 28 -3.69 -3.42 3.95
N GLY A 29 -3.77 -3.32 2.62
CA GLY A 29 -2.66 -2.86 1.79
C GLY A 29 -2.28 -1.40 2.08
N THR A 30 -3.26 -0.50 2.20
CA THR A 30 -2.98 0.92 2.43
C THR A 30 -2.51 1.22 3.85
N ASP A 31 -2.94 0.46 4.85
CA ASP A 31 -2.40 0.55 6.22
C ASP A 31 -0.91 0.19 6.25
N TYR A 32 -0.50 -0.83 5.48
CA TYR A 32 0.91 -1.15 5.31
C TYR A 32 1.67 -0.02 4.61
N LEU A 33 1.15 0.50 3.49
CA LEU A 33 1.80 1.60 2.75
C LEU A 33 1.95 2.88 3.60
N MET A 34 0.96 3.21 4.43
CA MET A 34 1.07 4.35 5.36
C MET A 34 2.13 4.10 6.44
N LYS A 35 2.25 2.87 6.97
CA LYS A 35 3.33 2.50 7.90
C LYS A 35 4.71 2.54 7.23
N ALA A 36 4.79 2.16 5.96
CA ALA A 36 5.99 2.23 5.15
C ALA A 36 6.42 3.67 4.82
N HIS A 37 5.53 4.67 5.00
CA HIS A 37 5.84 6.10 4.88
C HIS A 37 5.73 6.81 6.24
N PRO A 38 6.69 6.59 7.18
CA PRO A 38 6.62 7.13 8.53
C PRO A 38 7.04 8.61 8.63
N LYS A 39 7.73 9.14 7.62
CA LYS A 39 8.25 10.52 7.55
C LYS A 39 8.13 11.03 6.12
N ASP A 40 8.04 12.35 5.97
CA ASP A 40 7.73 12.99 4.69
C ASP A 40 8.68 12.67 3.54
N ASN A 41 9.93 12.27 3.80
CA ASN A 41 10.96 12.00 2.80
C ASN A 41 11.55 10.59 2.92
N LEU A 42 10.78 9.64 3.46
CA LEU A 42 11.25 8.27 3.68
C LEU A 42 10.12 7.29 3.34
N LEU A 43 10.39 6.40 2.39
CA LEU A 43 9.47 5.33 2.00
C LEU A 43 10.19 3.98 1.99
N TYR A 44 9.73 3.05 2.81
CA TYR A 44 10.17 1.65 2.76
C TYR A 44 9.58 0.97 1.52
N GLY A 45 10.46 0.36 0.71
CA GLY A 45 10.10 -0.30 -0.54
C GLY A 45 10.12 -1.83 -0.47
N GLN A 46 10.85 -2.39 0.48
CA GLN A 46 11.01 -3.85 0.61
C GLN A 46 11.30 -4.24 2.06
N VAL A 47 10.78 -5.40 2.47
CA VAL A 47 11.13 -6.06 3.73
C VAL A 47 11.41 -7.53 3.42
N GLY A 48 12.64 -7.97 3.65
CA GLY A 48 13.10 -9.29 3.25
C GLY A 48 14.30 -9.22 2.32
N ASP A 49 15.15 -10.23 2.42
CA ASP A 49 16.23 -10.49 1.47
C ASP A 49 15.81 -11.62 0.52
N GLY A 50 15.78 -11.34 -0.78
CA GLY A 50 15.20 -12.26 -1.77
C GLY A 50 15.97 -13.58 -1.90
N ASP A 51 17.30 -13.54 -1.81
CA ASP A 51 18.12 -14.74 -1.97
C ASP A 51 17.91 -15.72 -0.82
N SER A 52 17.95 -15.24 0.43
CA SER A 52 17.72 -16.07 1.61
C SER A 52 16.26 -16.52 1.75
N ASP A 53 15.29 -15.65 1.44
CA ASP A 53 13.86 -15.97 1.48
C ASP A 53 13.51 -17.08 0.47
N HIS A 54 13.99 -17.00 -0.76
CA HIS A 54 13.71 -17.99 -1.81
C HIS A 54 14.51 -19.30 -1.68
N ALA A 55 15.62 -19.29 -0.94
CA ALA A 55 16.41 -20.50 -0.67
C ALA A 55 15.76 -21.41 0.39
N CYS A 56 14.79 -20.89 1.15
CA CYS A 56 14.08 -21.62 2.19
C CYS A 56 12.68 -22.06 1.72
N TRP A 57 12.29 -23.30 2.00
CA TRP A 57 10.92 -23.77 1.80
C TRP A 57 10.32 -24.15 3.15
N GLU A 58 9.74 -23.16 3.82
CA GLU A 58 9.09 -23.30 5.12
C GLU A 58 7.77 -22.52 5.15
N ARG A 59 6.98 -22.72 6.21
CA ARG A 59 5.76 -21.93 6.41
C ARG A 59 6.16 -20.51 6.81
N GLN A 60 5.44 -19.50 6.34
CA GLN A 60 5.72 -18.11 6.68
C GLN A 60 5.75 -17.83 8.19
N GLU A 61 5.00 -18.58 8.99
CA GLU A 61 4.97 -18.45 10.46
C GLU A 61 6.23 -18.96 11.15
N ASP A 62 6.98 -19.84 10.48
CA ASP A 62 8.18 -20.50 11.02
C ASP A 62 9.48 -19.87 10.51
N MET A 63 9.39 -18.78 9.74
CA MET A 63 10.54 -18.23 9.02
C MET A 63 11.64 -17.70 9.93
N THR A 64 12.88 -18.09 9.62
CA THR A 64 14.08 -17.63 10.33
C THR A 64 15.04 -16.81 9.46
N THR A 65 14.71 -16.60 8.18
CA THR A 65 15.52 -15.80 7.25
C THR A 65 15.56 -14.32 7.66
N PRO A 66 16.64 -13.58 7.33
CA PRO A 66 16.70 -12.15 7.58
C PRO A 66 15.57 -11.37 6.89
N ARG A 67 14.87 -10.52 7.65
CA ARG A 67 13.79 -9.66 7.15
C ARG A 67 14.17 -8.19 7.13
N THR A 68 15.32 -7.88 6.53
CA THR A 68 15.87 -6.51 6.45
C THR A 68 14.92 -5.58 5.71
N ALA A 69 14.72 -4.37 6.24
CA ALA A 69 13.89 -3.35 5.61
C ALA A 69 14.76 -2.38 4.79
N TYR A 70 14.36 -2.14 3.54
CA TYR A 70 15.02 -1.24 2.61
C TYR A 70 14.10 -0.07 2.27
N PHE A 71 14.68 1.13 2.11
CA PHE A 71 13.92 2.36 1.88
C PHE A 71 14.58 3.25 0.83
N ILE A 72 13.78 4.16 0.30
CA ILE A 72 14.20 5.29 -0.52
C ILE A 72 14.08 6.58 0.29
N ASP A 73 14.94 7.54 -0.02
CA ASP A 73 14.94 8.89 0.56
C ASP A 73 15.42 9.93 -0.46
N VAL A 74 15.68 11.16 0.00
CA VAL A 74 16.13 12.26 -0.87
C VAL A 74 17.49 12.03 -1.51
N ASP A 75 18.35 11.21 -0.88
CA ASP A 75 19.69 10.89 -1.34
C ASP A 75 19.70 9.60 -2.19
N HIS A 76 18.76 8.69 -1.95
CA HIS A 76 18.55 7.42 -2.64
C HIS A 76 17.15 7.34 -3.24
N ARG A 77 16.97 7.96 -4.41
CA ARG A 77 15.65 8.15 -5.03
C ARG A 77 15.07 6.88 -5.65
N GLY A 78 13.74 6.84 -5.73
CA GLY A 78 12.98 5.77 -6.38
C GLY A 78 11.60 6.26 -6.84
N SER A 79 11.59 7.10 -7.87
CA SER A 79 10.38 7.80 -8.32
C SER A 79 9.27 6.87 -8.81
N ASP A 80 9.61 5.69 -9.32
CA ASP A 80 8.66 4.67 -9.76
C ASP A 80 7.93 4.02 -8.58
N LEU A 81 8.66 3.64 -7.53
CA LEU A 81 8.11 3.12 -6.28
C LEU A 81 7.26 4.17 -5.57
N ALA A 82 7.77 5.41 -5.45
CA ALA A 82 7.05 6.53 -4.85
C ALA A 82 5.76 6.82 -5.64
N GLY A 83 5.85 6.94 -6.97
CA GLY A 83 4.71 7.20 -7.85
C GLY A 83 3.63 6.13 -7.76
N LYS A 84 4.01 4.84 -7.77
CA LYS A 84 3.06 3.72 -7.61
C LYS A 84 2.39 3.72 -6.24
N THR A 85 3.14 4.01 -5.19
CA THR A 85 2.61 4.10 -3.81
C THR A 85 1.64 5.27 -3.68
N ALA A 86 2.00 6.45 -4.18
CA ALA A 86 1.14 7.62 -4.21
C ALA A 86 -0.15 7.35 -5.00
N ALA A 87 -0.06 6.75 -6.18
CA ALA A 87 -1.21 6.39 -6.99
C ALA A 87 -2.13 5.38 -6.28
N ALA A 88 -1.56 4.36 -5.61
CA ALA A 88 -2.34 3.39 -4.86
C ALA A 88 -3.12 4.03 -3.71
N LEU A 89 -2.47 4.91 -2.93
CA LEU A 89 -3.10 5.63 -1.82
C LEU A 89 -4.17 6.61 -2.32
N ALA A 90 -3.90 7.35 -3.41
CA ALA A 90 -4.85 8.28 -4.01
C ALA A 90 -6.10 7.57 -4.56
N ALA A 91 -5.92 6.43 -5.24
CA ALA A 91 -7.05 5.63 -5.71
C ALA A 91 -7.89 5.10 -4.52
N ALA A 92 -7.22 4.64 -3.45
CA ALA A 92 -7.91 4.20 -2.24
C ALA A 92 -8.68 5.34 -1.54
N THR A 93 -8.20 6.59 -1.59
CA THR A 93 -8.96 7.75 -1.09
C THR A 93 -10.35 7.83 -1.73
N ILE A 94 -10.44 7.61 -3.05
CA ILE A 94 -11.72 7.65 -3.77
C ILE A 94 -12.62 6.49 -3.32
N ALA A 95 -12.07 5.27 -3.27
CA ALA A 95 -12.81 4.07 -2.85
C ALA A 95 -13.36 4.16 -1.41
N PHE A 96 -12.65 4.86 -0.51
CA PHE A 96 -13.10 5.06 0.88
C PHE A 96 -13.85 6.36 1.11
N ASN A 97 -14.02 7.22 0.10
CA ASN A 97 -14.55 8.56 0.34
C ASN A 97 -15.90 8.49 1.03
N TYR A 98 -16.87 7.73 0.52
CA TYR A 98 -18.22 7.67 1.07
C TYR A 98 -18.39 6.75 2.29
N THR A 99 -17.43 5.85 2.53
CA THR A 99 -17.53 4.83 3.60
C THR A 99 -16.73 5.20 4.84
N ASP A 100 -15.60 5.91 4.69
CA ASP A 100 -14.72 6.35 5.77
C ASP A 100 -13.92 7.60 5.36
N HIS A 101 -14.58 8.76 5.40
CA HIS A 101 -13.98 10.05 5.06
C HIS A 101 -12.72 10.39 5.91
N ILE A 102 -12.65 9.91 7.16
CA ILE A 102 -11.50 10.17 8.04
C ILE A 102 -10.29 9.40 7.53
N TYR A 103 -10.47 8.13 7.17
CA TYR A 103 -9.43 7.31 6.56
C TYR A 103 -9.02 7.83 5.18
N ALA A 104 -9.99 8.17 4.32
CA ALA A 104 -9.74 8.77 3.01
C ALA A 104 -8.84 10.02 3.11
N ARG A 105 -9.06 10.86 4.14
CA ARG A 105 -8.21 12.03 4.42
C ARG A 105 -6.78 11.66 4.84
N LYS A 106 -6.58 10.57 5.59
CA LYS A 106 -5.23 10.09 5.92
C LYS A 106 -4.51 9.62 4.66
N LEU A 107 -5.20 8.84 3.81
CA LEU A 107 -4.67 8.32 2.56
C LEU A 107 -4.19 9.43 1.62
N VAL A 108 -5.01 10.46 1.38
CA VAL A 108 -4.65 11.54 0.46
C VAL A 108 -3.47 12.37 0.96
N ASN A 109 -3.36 12.55 2.29
CA ASN A 109 -2.22 13.24 2.89
C ASN A 109 -0.92 12.46 2.66
N HIS A 110 -0.92 11.14 2.86
CA HIS A 110 0.24 10.31 2.55
C HIS A 110 0.54 10.31 1.05
N ALA A 111 -0.47 10.16 0.18
CA ALA A 111 -0.31 10.17 -1.26
C ALA A 111 0.39 11.44 -1.78
N TRP A 112 -0.07 12.61 -1.30
CA TRP A 112 0.53 13.90 -1.66
C TRP A 112 1.98 14.02 -1.19
N ARG A 113 2.27 13.64 0.06
CA ARG A 113 3.63 13.69 0.60
C ARG A 113 4.58 12.79 -0.17
N VAL A 114 4.20 11.52 -0.38
CA VAL A 114 4.98 10.57 -1.16
C VAL A 114 5.24 11.10 -2.58
N SER A 115 4.22 11.67 -3.22
CA SER A 115 4.37 12.24 -4.56
C SER A 115 5.37 13.39 -4.62
N ASN A 116 5.55 14.16 -3.55
CA ASN A 116 6.37 15.38 -3.56
C ASN A 116 7.87 15.15 -3.39
N PHE A 117 8.30 14.02 -2.81
CA PHE A 117 9.74 13.71 -2.69
C PHE A 117 10.22 12.64 -3.67
N SER A 118 9.31 12.16 -4.53
CA SER A 118 9.62 11.31 -5.70
C SER A 118 10.75 11.86 -6.57
#